data_AF-A0A937VPS8-F1
#
_entry.id   AF-A0A937VPS8-F1
#
_cell.length_a   1.000
_cell.length_b   1.000
_cell.length_c   1.000
_cell.angle_alpha   90.00
_cell.angle_beta   90.00
_cell.angle_gamma   90.00
#
_symmetry.space_group_name_H-M   'P 1'
#
loop_
_entity.id
_entity.type
_entity.pdbx_description
1 polymer ?
#
loop_
_entity_poly.entity_id
_entity_poly.type
_entity_poly.pdbx_seq_one_letter_code
_entity_poly.pdbx_strand_id
1 'polypeptide(L)' 'MVEEIKAAYVFPGQDSLTVGMGLDLYVHYSSAREVFDEVDKTLGFSL' A
#
# COMPACT_ATOMS: atom_id res chain seq x y z
N MET A 1 26.11 13.62 -12.01
CA MET A 1 25.92 13.33 -10.57
C MET A 1 24.59 13.96 -10.21
N VAL A 2 23.53 13.16 -10.05
CA VAL A 2 22.23 13.71 -9.63
C VAL A 2 22.34 13.95 -8.14
N GLU A 3 22.17 15.20 -7.71
CA GLU A 3 22.17 15.56 -6.31
C GLU A 3 20.94 14.92 -5.66
N GLU A 4 21.15 14.16 -4.58
CA GLU A 4 20.08 13.43 -3.92
C GLU A 4 19.17 14.42 -3.20
N ILE A 5 17.90 14.48 -3.60
CA ILE A 5 16.92 15.36 -2.95
C ILE A 5 16.70 14.83 -1.54
N LYS A 6 16.97 15.67 -0.52
CA LYS A 6 16.56 15.38 0.86
C LYS A 6 15.03 15.40 0.94
N ALA A 7 14.44 14.21 0.91
CA ALA A 7 13.01 14.01 1.03
C ALA A 7 12.66 13.33 2.37
N ALA A 8 11.46 13.60 2.87
CA ALA A 8 10.86 12.90 3.99
C ALA A 8 9.56 12.24 3.53
N TYR A 9 9.36 10.98 3.92
CA TYR A 9 8.13 10.24 3.66
C TYR A 9 7.26 10.28 4.91
N VAL A 10 6.06 10.83 4.78
CA VAL A 10 5.05 10.90 5.84
C VAL A 10 3.84 10.10 5.41
N PHE A 11 3.34 9.25 6.32
CA PHE A 11 2.22 8.36 6.07
C PHE A 11 0.95 8.92 6.74
N PRO A 12 -0.23 8.81 6.09
CA PRO A 12 -1.48 9.31 6.65
C PRO A 12 -1.89 8.51 7.90
N GLY A 13 -2.62 9.18 8.80
CA GLY A 13 -3.16 8.57 10.01
C GLY A 13 -4.51 7.87 9.80
N GLN A 14 -5.17 7.55 10.90
CA GLN A 14 -6.54 7.02 10.91
C GLN A 14 -7.52 8.04 10.29
N ASP A 15 -8.70 7.57 9.88
CA ASP A 15 -9.77 8.35 9.22
C ASP A 15 -9.50 8.83 7.78
N SER A 16 -8.33 8.54 7.19
CA SER A 16 -8.04 8.84 5.78
C SER A 16 -8.48 7.73 4.80
N LEU A 17 -9.29 6.77 5.26
CA LEU A 17 -9.67 5.59 4.48
C LEU A 17 -10.85 5.88 3.54
N THR A 18 -10.84 5.23 2.37
CA THR A 18 -11.94 5.29 1.40
C THR A 18 -12.19 3.90 0.81
N VAL A 19 -13.42 3.64 0.37
CA VAL A 19 -13.77 2.37 -0.30
C VAL A 19 -12.98 2.27 -1.61
N GLY A 20 -12.28 1.14 -1.80
CA GLY A 20 -11.43 0.89 -2.97
C GLY A 20 -10.00 1.44 -2.86
N MET A 21 -9.61 2.02 -1.71
CA MET A 21 -8.24 2.47 -1.49
C MET A 21 -7.24 1.32 -1.70
N GLY A 22 -6.23 1.55 -2.53
CA GLY A 22 -5.19 0.56 -2.83
C GLY A 22 -5.55 -0.44 -3.95
N LEU A 23 -6.78 -0.43 -4.47
CA LEU A 23 -7.20 -1.38 -5.52
C LEU A 23 -6.36 -1.25 -6.80
N ASP A 24 -6.13 -0.04 -7.29
CA ASP A 24 -5.30 0.16 -8.48
C ASP A 24 -3.86 -0.33 -8.27
N LEU A 25 -3.32 -0.15 -7.06
CA LEU A 25 -2.00 -0.63 -6.71
C LEU A 25 -1.97 -2.17 -6.71
N TYR A 26 -2.95 -2.80 -6.07
CA TYR A 26 -3.12 -4.25 -6.05
C TYR A 26 -3.24 -4.84 -7.46
N VAL A 27 -4.02 -4.21 -8.33
CA VAL A 27 -4.28 -4.70 -9.70
C VAL A 27 -3.04 -4.57 -10.59
N HIS A 28 -2.28 -3.48 -10.49
CA HIS A 28 -1.23 -3.17 -11.46
C HIS A 28 0.19 -3.52 -11.01
N TYR A 29 0.43 -3.73 -9.71
CA TYR A 29 1.79 -3.95 -9.20
C TYR A 29 1.85 -5.24 -8.37
N SER A 30 2.72 -6.17 -8.78
CA SER A 30 2.92 -7.44 -8.07
C SER A 30 3.38 -7.24 -6.64
N SER A 31 4.29 -6.28 -6.40
CA SER A 31 4.78 -5.94 -5.07
C SER A 31 3.69 -5.46 -4.11
N ALA A 32 2.68 -4.74 -4.61
CA ALA A 32 1.53 -4.37 -3.80
C ALA A 32 0.64 -5.59 -3.55
N ARG A 33 0.34 -6.37 -4.60
CA ARG A 33 -0.49 -7.58 -4.51
C ARG A 33 0.01 -8.56 -3.44
N GLU A 34 1.31 -8.85 -3.43
CA GLU A 34 1.95 -9.75 -2.49
C GLU A 34 1.71 -9.34 -1.02
N VAL A 35 1.76 -8.03 -0.74
CA VAL A 35 1.51 -7.50 0.62
C VAL A 35 0.04 -7.69 1.03
N PHE A 36 -0.91 -7.36 0.15
CA PHE A 36 -2.33 -7.56 0.47
C PHE A 36 -2.67 -9.05 0.64
N ASP A 37 -2.17 -9.92 -0.24
CA ASP A 37 -2.39 -11.37 -0.18
C ASP A 37 -1.81 -11.99 1.11
N GLU A 38 -0.67 -11.48 1.61
CA GLU A 38 -0.10 -11.89 2.89
C GLU A 38 -1.01 -11.53 4.07
N VAL A 39 -1.62 -10.34 4.04
CA VAL A 39 -2.55 -9.90 5.08
C VAL A 39 -3.81 -10.76 5.07
N ASP A 40 -4.43 -10.98 3.91
CA ASP A 40 -5.61 -11.85 3.77
C ASP A 40 -5.34 -13.26 4.32
N LYS A 41 -4.20 -13.85 3.96
CA LYS A 41 -3.79 -15.18 4.46
C LYS A 41 -3.60 -15.19 5.98
N THR A 42 -3.06 -14.11 6.54
CA THR A 42 -2.78 -13.99 7.98
C THR A 42 -4.07 -13.80 8.78
N LEU A 43 -5.01 -13.02 8.24
CA LEU A 43 -6.29 -12.74 8.89
C LEU A 43 -7.32 -13.86 8.69
N GLY A 44 -7.18 -14.65 7.61
CA GLY A 44 -8.09 -15.74 7.28
C GLY A 44 -9.39 -15.28 6.60
N PHE A 45 -9.45 -14.02 6.16
CA PHE A 45 -10.54 -13.44 5.38
C PHE A 45 -9.98 -12.36 4.43
N SER A 46 -10.71 -12.06 3.36
CA SER A 46 -10.31 -11.01 2.42
C SER A 46 -10.73 -9.61 2.88
N LEU A 47 -9.79 -8.67 2.79
CA LEU A 47 -9.99 -7.25 3.07
C LEU A 47 -10.89 -6.52 2.05
#